data_AF-A0AAU7VZM5-F1
#
_entry.id   AF-A0AAU7VZM5-F1
#
_cell.length_a   1.000
_cell.length_b   1.000
_cell.length_c   1.000
_cell.angle_alpha   90.00
_cell.angle_beta   90.00
_cell.angle_gamma   90.00
#
_symmetry.space_group_name_H-M   'P 1'
#
loop_
_entity.id
_entity.type
_entity.pdbx_description
1 polymer ?
#
loop_
_entity_poly.entity_id
_entity_poly.type
_entity_poly.pdbx_seq_one_letter_code
_entity_poly.pdbx_strand_id
1 'polypeptide(L)'
;MALFIPNPERESVEELIEDLSRYLAQRYRDAEDELIREVAKRAVRDFRLASLLPTAPGGMGMTAADRRARNRVLAELNAHRATAARELQAIAMQMVSDLRREDLANRVVALAAAEGEAAAAASLRFAGLSTITPIPGTASQAVAMVALSLESRLEVLNQRLTRYPQDAYQRIVSLYSPNTLLGITTSRIQQASAVQRFLSEGITGFVDKANRRWTIGAYAEMAGRTTVNRAFNDAGIWRMGQSSIHLVTVVRGLDSCRKCAEWAGKILSTDGTPAGPRTLPHATRDEAVTVNVAGTVEQARAAGWGHPNCRCRLVAYSPGLTIPQDDTTYDEDAEKERADQRALEREIRAAKRREASAMTDTDRRKAAQDVRDAQGDMRDFIRRTGRNRQSYREQLGFADGRGGFPRAENSSPLPPSRPSTVAYRAAKGTPVGDGARHAVSQMRAVHTIPSTVTPVSIARMPSATARAKPGVRGSYSRAQSTLWLRPDAEDLEFTTVHELGHWLDNKLLGDDARYGSDRLDSPAWTRWNAAVAASAPTRHLETVRGMVGNGRVSAELGTHIDYMLRPREQFARAYAQWVATRTGDATLLAQLAVFQGADNSILRAYHWADDDFEAIGAALDDIFRERGLLK
;
A
#
# COMPACT_ATOMS: atom_id res chain seq x y z
N MET A 1 -5.69 38.75 20.59
CA MET A 1 -5.71 37.40 21.21
C MET A 1 -6.13 36.43 20.13
N ALA A 2 -5.27 35.49 19.72
CA ALA A 2 -5.63 34.48 18.74
C ALA A 2 -5.11 33.12 19.21
N LEU A 3 -6.05 32.21 19.51
CA LEU A 3 -5.77 30.78 19.62
C LEU A 3 -5.25 30.28 18.28
N PHE A 4 -4.30 29.34 18.29
CA PHE A 4 -3.98 28.56 17.10
C PHE A 4 -5.25 27.81 16.68
N ILE A 5 -5.94 28.32 15.65
CA ILE A 5 -7.05 27.65 14.99
C ILE A 5 -6.44 26.97 13.76
N PRO A 6 -6.33 25.63 13.73
CA PRO A 6 -5.89 24.91 12.54
C PRO A 6 -6.78 25.29 11.36
N ASN A 7 -6.19 25.56 10.20
CA ASN A 7 -6.95 25.79 8.98
C ASN A 7 -7.80 24.54 8.67
N PRO A 8 -9.15 24.63 8.64
CA PRO A 8 -10.02 23.48 8.46
C PRO A 8 -9.99 22.89 7.03
N GLU A 9 -9.41 23.60 6.06
CA GLU A 9 -9.34 23.16 4.65
C GLU A 9 -8.01 22.49 4.26
N ARG A 10 -7.01 22.49 5.14
CA ARG A 10 -5.76 21.75 4.94
C ARG A 10 -5.75 20.54 5.86
N GLU A 11 -5.44 19.36 5.32
CA GLU A 11 -5.15 18.18 6.13
C GLU A 11 -4.15 18.55 7.22
N SER A 12 -4.47 18.20 8.45
CA SER A 12 -3.57 18.46 9.56
C SER A 12 -2.28 17.68 9.35
N VAL A 13 -1.15 18.23 9.80
CA VAL A 13 0.13 17.50 9.80
C VAL A 13 0.01 16.13 10.48
N GLU A 14 -0.89 16.00 11.46
CA GLU A 14 -1.19 14.72 12.11
C GLU A 14 -1.79 13.71 11.14
N GLU A 15 -2.74 14.11 10.30
CA GLU A 15 -3.35 13.28 9.27
C GLU A 15 -2.33 12.90 8.22
N LEU A 16 -1.49 13.83 7.77
CA LEU A 16 -0.45 13.54 6.79
C LEU A 16 0.61 12.55 7.33
N ILE A 17 1.04 12.71 8.59
CA ILE A 17 1.91 11.74 9.27
C ILE A 17 1.23 10.38 9.37
N GLU A 18 -0.06 10.35 9.71
CA GLU A 18 -0.85 9.12 9.78
C GLU A 18 -0.91 8.44 8.40
N ASP A 19 -1.19 9.18 7.35
CA ASP A 19 -1.40 8.70 5.98
C ASP A 19 -0.14 8.11 5.39
N LEU A 20 0.97 8.81 5.58
CA LEU A 20 2.28 8.35 5.14
C LEU A 20 2.71 7.08 5.89
N SER A 21 2.42 7.01 7.19
CA SER A 21 2.66 5.82 8.01
C SER A 21 1.77 4.65 7.60
N ARG A 22 0.49 4.92 7.30
CA ARG A 22 -0.48 3.93 6.81
C ARG A 22 -0.03 3.35 5.48
N TYR A 23 0.42 4.20 4.57
CA TYR A 23 0.95 3.81 3.27
C TYR A 23 2.16 2.89 3.40
N LEU A 24 3.20 3.31 4.15
CA LEU A 24 4.41 2.50 4.37
C LEU A 24 4.05 1.13 4.98
N ALA A 25 3.23 1.15 6.03
CA ALA A 25 2.80 -0.07 6.68
C ALA A 25 2.02 -1.00 5.74
N GLN A 26 1.21 -0.45 4.84
CA GLN A 26 0.46 -1.24 3.87
C GLN A 26 1.38 -1.96 2.88
N ARG A 27 2.40 -1.28 2.34
CA ARG A 27 3.36 -1.91 1.41
C ARG A 27 4.07 -3.10 2.04
N TYR A 28 4.53 -2.95 3.28
CA TYR A 28 5.19 -4.03 4.01
C TYR A 28 4.23 -5.16 4.40
N ARG A 29 2.96 -4.84 4.75
CA ARG A 29 1.92 -5.85 4.96
C ARG A 29 1.62 -6.65 3.69
N ASP A 30 1.47 -5.98 2.55
CA ASP A 30 1.17 -6.65 1.28
C ASP A 30 2.30 -7.62 0.89
N ALA A 31 3.56 -7.24 1.12
CA ALA A 31 4.72 -8.11 0.92
C ALA A 31 4.72 -9.30 1.88
N GLU A 32 4.50 -9.06 3.18
CA GLU A 32 4.38 -10.11 4.20
C GLU A 32 3.27 -11.11 3.84
N ASP A 33 2.11 -10.61 3.40
CA ASP A 33 0.95 -11.39 2.98
C ASP A 33 1.26 -12.33 1.79
N GLU A 34 1.95 -11.81 0.78
CA GLU A 34 2.33 -12.61 -0.39
C GLU A 34 3.37 -13.67 -0.05
N LEU A 35 4.35 -13.36 0.81
CA LEU A 35 5.35 -14.34 1.26
C LEU A 35 4.70 -15.52 1.99
N ILE A 36 3.69 -15.27 2.81
CA ILE A 36 3.00 -16.34 3.54
C ILE A 36 2.17 -17.19 2.58
N ARG A 37 1.54 -16.59 1.56
CA ARG A 37 0.88 -17.35 0.48
C ARG A 37 1.86 -18.32 -0.18
N GLU A 38 3.03 -17.82 -0.54
CA GLU A 38 4.07 -18.61 -1.21
C GLU A 38 4.64 -19.72 -0.31
N VAL A 39 4.81 -19.45 0.98
CA VAL A 39 5.19 -20.45 2.00
C VAL A 39 4.11 -21.53 2.13
N ALA A 40 2.84 -21.13 2.23
CA ALA A 40 1.72 -22.05 2.39
C ALA A 40 1.55 -22.98 1.17
N LYS A 41 1.66 -22.44 -0.06
CA LYS A 41 1.60 -23.23 -1.31
C LYS A 41 2.66 -24.35 -1.31
N ARG A 42 3.89 -24.04 -0.91
CA ARG A 42 5.01 -25.01 -0.87
C ARG A 42 4.83 -26.03 0.25
N ALA A 43 4.40 -25.58 1.43
CA ALA A 43 4.13 -26.47 2.55
C ALA A 43 3.06 -27.52 2.20
N VAL A 44 2.00 -27.14 1.47
CA VAL A 44 0.97 -28.09 0.98
C VAL A 44 1.56 -29.16 0.08
N ARG A 45 2.49 -28.78 -0.81
CA ARG A 45 3.15 -29.74 -1.70
C ARG A 45 4.00 -30.74 -0.90
N ASP A 46 4.75 -30.24 0.07
CA ASP A 46 5.52 -31.05 1.03
C ASP A 46 4.63 -32.02 1.80
N PHE A 47 3.46 -31.56 2.25
CA PHE A 47 2.48 -32.39 2.95
C PHE A 47 1.93 -33.52 2.08
N ARG A 48 1.64 -33.25 0.79
CA ARG A 48 1.22 -34.29 -0.15
C ARG A 48 2.30 -35.36 -0.33
N LEU A 49 3.56 -34.96 -0.52
CA LEU A 49 4.69 -35.88 -0.61
C LEU A 49 4.86 -36.70 0.66
N ALA A 50 4.81 -36.07 1.83
CA ALA A 50 4.95 -36.75 3.11
C ALA A 50 3.79 -37.72 3.41
N SER A 51 2.61 -37.51 2.83
CA SER A 51 1.48 -38.44 2.97
C SER A 51 1.70 -39.78 2.28
N LEU A 52 2.69 -39.88 1.39
CA LEU A 52 3.09 -41.12 0.72
C LEU A 52 4.02 -41.98 1.59
N LEU A 53 4.46 -41.48 2.75
CA LEU A 53 5.28 -42.25 3.68
C LEU A 53 4.44 -43.37 4.33
N PRO A 54 4.97 -44.60 4.44
CA PRO A 54 4.28 -45.68 5.13
C PRO A 54 3.98 -45.30 6.59
N THR A 55 2.75 -45.55 7.04
CA THR A 55 2.27 -45.26 8.40
C THR A 55 2.70 -46.28 9.46
N ALA A 56 3.47 -47.31 9.07
CA ALA A 56 3.83 -48.41 9.96
C ALA A 56 4.85 -47.96 11.03
N PRO A 57 4.62 -48.27 12.32
CA PRO A 57 5.52 -47.88 13.39
C PRO A 57 6.88 -48.57 13.23
N GLY A 58 7.96 -47.79 13.27
CA GLY A 58 9.27 -48.23 13.69
C GLY A 58 9.76 -49.60 13.21
N GLY A 59 10.10 -49.73 11.92
CA GLY A 59 11.17 -50.61 11.42
C GLY A 59 11.05 -52.14 11.58
N MET A 60 10.18 -52.68 12.44
CA MET A 60 9.92 -54.11 12.56
C MET A 60 8.78 -54.51 11.64
N GLY A 61 9.08 -55.32 10.64
CA GLY A 61 8.12 -55.83 9.64
C GLY A 61 8.15 -55.14 8.28
N MET A 62 8.99 -54.12 8.07
CA MET A 62 9.17 -53.52 6.74
C MET A 62 10.06 -54.39 5.84
N THR A 63 9.55 -54.75 4.67
CA THR A 63 10.33 -55.47 3.66
C THR A 63 11.48 -54.60 3.13
N ALA A 64 12.45 -55.21 2.43
CA ALA A 64 13.49 -54.44 1.74
C ALA A 64 12.92 -53.52 0.64
N ALA A 65 11.75 -53.86 0.07
CA ALA A 65 11.03 -53.01 -0.87
C ALA A 65 10.45 -51.77 -0.19
N ASP A 66 9.83 -51.94 0.99
CA ASP A 66 9.25 -50.83 1.76
C ASP A 66 10.31 -49.83 2.22
N ARG A 67 11.48 -50.33 2.65
CA ARG A 67 12.62 -49.47 3.02
C ARG A 67 13.14 -48.65 1.85
N ARG A 68 13.22 -49.24 0.64
CA ARG A 68 13.60 -48.52 -0.59
C ARG A 68 12.57 -47.47 -0.99
N ALA A 69 11.29 -47.79 -0.93
CA ALA A 69 10.20 -46.85 -1.19
C ALA A 69 10.22 -45.66 -0.21
N ARG A 70 10.36 -45.95 1.10
CA ARG A 70 10.49 -44.92 2.13
C ARG A 70 11.68 -44.00 1.90
N ASN A 71 12.87 -44.57 1.62
CA ASN A 71 14.08 -43.78 1.39
C ASN A 71 13.96 -42.91 0.13
N ARG A 72 13.29 -43.39 -0.92
CA ARG A 72 13.00 -42.59 -2.13
C ARG A 72 12.11 -41.38 -1.80
N VAL A 73 11.01 -41.58 -1.07
CA VAL A 73 10.11 -40.49 -0.68
C VAL A 73 10.82 -39.47 0.21
N LEU A 74 11.66 -39.92 1.15
CA LEU A 74 12.45 -39.03 2.01
C LEU A 74 13.48 -38.22 1.21
N ALA A 75 14.16 -38.84 0.24
CA ALA A 75 15.10 -38.15 -0.63
C ALA A 75 14.39 -37.08 -1.49
N GLU A 76 13.22 -37.41 -2.04
CA GLU A 76 12.40 -36.48 -2.83
C GLU A 76 11.90 -35.31 -1.97
N LEU A 77 11.44 -35.57 -0.75
CA LEU A 77 11.01 -34.55 0.20
C LEU A 77 12.15 -33.59 0.57
N ASN A 78 13.36 -34.12 0.82
CA ASN A 78 14.52 -33.29 1.11
C ASN A 78 14.92 -32.41 -0.08
N ALA A 79 14.89 -32.97 -1.30
CA ALA A 79 15.15 -32.21 -2.52
C ALA A 79 14.09 -31.11 -2.76
N HIS A 80 12.81 -31.41 -2.51
CA HIS A 80 11.72 -30.46 -2.65
C HIS A 80 11.85 -29.30 -1.65
N ARG A 81 12.13 -29.59 -0.37
CA ARG A 81 12.40 -28.59 0.67
C ARG A 81 13.57 -27.67 0.33
N ALA A 82 14.67 -28.22 -0.16
CA ALA A 82 15.82 -27.43 -0.56
C ALA A 82 15.48 -26.48 -1.73
N THR A 83 14.63 -26.93 -2.65
CA THR A 83 14.15 -26.13 -3.78
C THR A 83 13.19 -25.04 -3.33
N ALA A 84 12.22 -25.39 -2.48
CA ALA A 84 11.26 -24.46 -1.88
C ALA A 84 11.97 -23.33 -1.12
N ALA A 85 13.01 -23.64 -0.34
CA ALA A 85 13.79 -22.63 0.38
C ALA A 85 14.46 -21.62 -0.58
N ARG A 86 15.08 -22.10 -1.66
CA ARG A 86 15.72 -21.23 -2.66
C ARG A 86 14.72 -20.34 -3.40
N GLU A 87 13.59 -20.91 -3.82
CA GLU A 87 12.52 -20.14 -4.49
C GLU A 87 11.95 -19.06 -3.57
N LEU A 88 11.67 -19.39 -2.32
CA LEU A 88 11.15 -18.44 -1.33
C LEU A 88 12.12 -17.29 -1.07
N GLN A 89 13.43 -17.59 -0.99
CA GLN A 89 14.46 -16.58 -0.86
C GLN A 89 14.51 -15.66 -2.09
N ALA A 90 14.41 -16.21 -3.30
CA ALA A 90 14.39 -15.41 -4.54
C ALA A 90 13.17 -14.49 -4.60
N ILE A 91 11.99 -14.98 -4.24
CA ILE A 91 10.75 -14.18 -4.16
C ILE A 91 10.91 -13.04 -3.16
N ALA A 92 11.44 -13.31 -1.97
CA ALA A 92 11.64 -12.28 -0.95
C ALA A 92 12.65 -11.22 -1.37
N MET A 93 13.74 -11.61 -2.02
CA MET A 93 14.71 -10.68 -2.60
C MET A 93 14.08 -9.80 -3.68
N GLN A 94 13.25 -10.38 -4.54
CA GLN A 94 12.55 -9.63 -5.57
C GLN A 94 11.59 -8.60 -4.97
N MET A 95 10.79 -8.98 -3.97
CA MET A 95 9.89 -8.05 -3.28
C MET A 95 10.63 -6.89 -2.61
N VAL A 96 11.75 -7.18 -1.94
CA VAL A 96 12.59 -6.13 -1.35
C VAL A 96 13.19 -5.22 -2.45
N SER A 97 13.57 -5.78 -3.60
CA SER A 97 14.02 -4.99 -4.75
C SER A 97 12.92 -4.04 -5.24
N ASP A 98 11.68 -4.52 -5.32
CA ASP A 98 10.54 -3.71 -5.77
C ASP A 98 10.22 -2.59 -4.77
N LEU A 99 10.22 -2.89 -3.47
CA LEU A 99 10.06 -1.89 -2.40
C LEU A 99 11.15 -0.81 -2.44
N ARG A 100 12.40 -1.17 -2.78
CA ARG A 100 13.52 -0.21 -2.94
C ARG A 100 13.37 0.65 -4.20
N ARG A 101 12.94 0.08 -5.34
CA ARG A 101 12.76 0.82 -6.61
C ARG A 101 11.67 1.88 -6.54
N GLU A 102 10.70 1.72 -5.64
CA GLU A 102 9.63 2.71 -5.43
C GLU A 102 10.10 4.00 -4.75
N ASP A 103 11.34 4.03 -4.27
CA ASP A 103 11.96 5.19 -3.63
C ASP A 103 11.14 5.72 -2.44
N LEU A 104 10.55 4.78 -1.69
CA LEU A 104 9.60 5.06 -0.60
C LEU A 104 10.22 5.95 0.47
N ALA A 105 11.48 5.72 0.82
CA ALA A 105 12.20 6.49 1.84
C ALA A 105 12.34 7.96 1.43
N ASN A 106 12.82 8.23 0.23
CA ASN A 106 13.04 9.58 -0.26
C ASN A 106 11.72 10.35 -0.44
N ARG A 107 10.65 9.67 -0.90
CA ARG A 107 9.31 10.28 -0.98
C ARG A 107 8.77 10.67 0.39
N VAL A 108 8.88 9.76 1.36
CA VAL A 108 8.43 9.99 2.74
C VAL A 108 9.18 11.15 3.37
N VAL A 109 10.51 11.19 3.18
CA VAL A 109 11.37 12.25 3.70
C VAL A 109 11.08 13.60 3.01
N ALA A 110 10.98 13.63 1.68
CA ALA A 110 10.72 14.85 0.93
C ALA A 110 9.36 15.46 1.30
N LEU A 111 8.33 14.62 1.45
CA LEU A 111 7.01 15.08 1.88
C LEU A 111 7.04 15.61 3.33
N ALA A 112 7.66 14.89 4.25
CA ALA A 112 7.76 15.32 5.64
C ALA A 112 8.58 16.62 5.79
N ALA A 113 9.63 16.78 5.00
CA ALA A 113 10.45 17.98 4.95
C ALA A 113 9.66 19.17 4.40
N ALA A 114 9.00 19.02 3.25
CA ALA A 114 8.19 20.08 2.64
C ALA A 114 7.06 20.55 3.57
N GLU A 115 6.40 19.62 4.25
CA GLU A 115 5.33 19.94 5.20
C GLU A 115 5.86 20.56 6.50
N GLY A 116 7.00 20.07 7.00
CA GLY A 116 7.72 20.68 8.13
C GLY A 116 8.09 22.13 7.85
N GLU A 117 8.62 22.40 6.66
CA GLU A 117 8.94 23.75 6.20
C GLU A 117 7.70 24.65 6.09
N ALA A 118 6.61 24.12 5.51
CA ALA A 118 5.35 24.87 5.36
C ALA A 118 4.74 25.25 6.71
N ALA A 119 4.76 24.34 7.68
CA ALA A 119 4.22 24.56 9.02
C ALA A 119 5.10 25.52 9.86
N ALA A 120 6.43 25.42 9.74
CA ALA A 120 7.34 26.37 10.36
C ALA A 120 7.16 27.77 9.78
N ALA A 121 7.08 27.89 8.44
CA ALA A 121 6.82 29.16 7.77
C ALA A 121 5.46 29.77 8.19
N ALA A 122 4.43 28.94 8.41
CA ALA A 122 3.16 29.41 8.95
C ALA A 122 3.31 29.99 10.37
N SER A 123 4.00 29.27 11.26
CA SER A 123 4.24 29.72 12.63
C SER A 123 5.01 31.05 12.68
N LEU A 124 6.00 31.21 11.80
CA LEU A 124 6.81 32.43 11.70
C LEU A 124 6.00 33.64 11.20
N ARG A 125 5.12 33.44 10.21
CA ARG A 125 4.18 34.49 9.76
C ARG A 125 3.25 34.93 10.89
N PHE A 126 2.71 33.98 11.67
CA PHE A 126 1.85 34.30 12.81
C PHE A 126 2.59 35.05 13.92
N ALA A 127 3.90 34.81 14.10
CA ALA A 127 4.74 35.54 15.03
C ALA A 127 5.09 36.97 14.57
N GLY A 128 4.56 37.45 13.43
CA GLY A 128 4.82 38.79 12.89
C GLY A 128 6.17 38.94 12.20
N LEU A 129 6.92 37.85 12.03
CA LEU A 129 8.22 37.84 11.38
C LEU A 129 8.00 37.73 9.86
N SER A 130 8.11 38.86 9.16
CA SER A 130 7.61 39.03 7.78
C SER A 130 8.63 38.73 6.66
N THR A 131 9.82 38.23 6.96
CA THR A 131 10.82 37.94 5.92
C THR A 131 11.38 36.54 6.05
N ILE A 132 10.98 35.64 5.14
CA ILE A 132 11.82 34.48 4.86
C ILE A 132 11.78 34.19 3.37
N THR A 133 12.86 34.56 2.70
CA THR A 133 13.24 34.07 1.39
C THR A 133 13.27 32.53 1.45
N PRO A 134 12.80 31.80 0.43
CA PRO A 134 13.14 30.38 0.31
C PRO A 134 14.66 30.29 0.29
N ILE A 135 15.28 29.67 1.31
CA ILE A 135 16.73 29.43 1.33
C ILE A 135 16.94 28.02 0.80
N PRO A 136 17.45 27.85 -0.43
CA PRO A 136 17.81 26.53 -0.92
C PRO A 136 19.07 26.04 -0.18
N GLY A 137 19.02 24.84 0.40
CA GLY A 137 20.22 24.05 0.65
C GLY A 137 20.62 23.72 2.10
N THR A 138 20.12 24.40 3.13
CA THR A 138 20.62 24.18 4.52
C THR A 138 19.69 23.30 5.40
N ALA A 139 18.43 23.09 5.00
CA ALA A 139 17.56 22.03 5.54
C ALA A 139 18.08 20.60 5.23
N SER A 140 19.04 20.50 4.31
CA SER A 140 19.61 19.22 3.83
C SER A 140 20.24 18.37 4.93
N GLN A 141 20.86 18.96 5.97
CA GLN A 141 21.53 18.20 7.02
C GLN A 141 20.54 17.53 7.99
N ALA A 142 19.51 18.25 8.45
CA ALA A 142 18.47 17.70 9.31
C ALA A 142 17.62 16.66 8.56
N VAL A 143 17.28 16.96 7.30
CA VAL A 143 16.61 16.04 6.38
C VAL A 143 17.46 14.80 6.12
N ALA A 144 18.78 14.94 5.95
CA ALA A 144 19.69 13.82 5.78
C ALA A 144 19.75 12.92 7.03
N MET A 145 19.81 13.47 8.24
CA MET A 145 19.82 12.66 9.46
C MET A 145 18.54 11.85 9.65
N VAL A 146 17.39 12.43 9.28
CA VAL A 146 16.10 11.73 9.25
C VAL A 146 16.10 10.66 8.18
N ALA A 147 16.59 10.96 6.97
CA ALA A 147 16.68 10.02 5.86
C ALA A 147 17.51 8.80 6.27
N LEU A 148 18.70 9.03 6.83
CA LEU A 148 19.57 7.98 7.37
C LEU A 148 18.86 7.14 8.44
N SER A 149 18.08 7.76 9.34
CA SER A 149 17.31 7.03 10.35
C SER A 149 16.19 6.19 9.75
N LEU A 150 15.50 6.70 8.72
CA LEU A 150 14.45 5.97 8.01
C LEU A 150 15.05 4.80 7.24
N GLU A 151 16.10 5.04 6.45
CA GLU A 151 16.82 4.02 5.69
C GLU A 151 17.33 2.92 6.60
N SER A 152 17.92 3.26 7.75
CA SER A 152 18.37 2.27 8.73
C SER A 152 17.22 1.37 9.22
N ARG A 153 16.04 1.94 9.49
CA ARG A 153 14.86 1.16 9.92
C ARG A 153 14.29 0.31 8.79
N LEU A 154 14.23 0.83 7.58
CA LEU A 154 13.77 0.10 6.39
C LEU A 154 14.75 -1.03 6.03
N GLU A 155 16.05 -0.82 6.23
CA GLU A 155 17.06 -1.85 6.01
C GLU A 155 16.91 -3.00 7.00
N VAL A 156 16.66 -2.71 8.28
CA VAL A 156 16.30 -3.75 9.26
C VAL A 156 15.05 -4.51 8.81
N LEU A 157 14.02 -3.82 8.34
CA LEU A 157 12.81 -4.47 7.82
C LEU A 157 13.09 -5.34 6.58
N ASN A 158 13.91 -4.86 5.64
CA ASN A 158 14.29 -5.60 4.43
C ASN A 158 15.07 -6.88 4.77
N GLN A 159 16.00 -6.81 5.72
CA GLN A 159 16.73 -7.98 6.21
C GLN A 159 15.82 -8.99 6.91
N ARG A 160 14.75 -8.53 7.58
CA ARG A 160 13.75 -9.43 8.19
C ARG A 160 12.85 -10.04 7.14
N LEU A 161 12.39 -9.27 6.16
CA LEU A 161 11.57 -9.76 5.04
C LEU A 161 12.28 -10.88 4.25
N THR A 162 13.58 -10.76 3.99
CA THR A 162 14.32 -11.78 3.23
C THR A 162 14.47 -13.11 3.98
N ARG A 163 14.51 -13.08 5.31
CA ARG A 163 14.65 -14.29 6.15
C ARG A 163 13.30 -14.91 6.51
N TYR A 164 12.26 -14.08 6.57
CA TYR A 164 10.93 -14.43 7.04
C TYR A 164 10.34 -15.70 6.39
N PRO A 165 10.35 -15.90 5.06
CA PRO A 165 9.75 -17.07 4.44
C PRO A 165 10.41 -18.38 4.86
N GLN A 166 11.74 -18.37 5.02
CA GLN A 166 12.49 -19.54 5.45
C GLN A 166 12.14 -19.91 6.89
N ASP A 167 12.12 -18.93 7.79
CA ASP A 167 11.77 -19.12 9.21
C ASP A 167 10.31 -19.61 9.36
N ALA A 168 9.39 -19.00 8.62
CA ALA A 168 7.99 -19.39 8.60
C ALA A 168 7.80 -20.81 8.05
N TYR A 169 8.47 -21.15 6.94
CA TYR A 169 8.43 -22.49 6.34
C TYR A 169 8.97 -23.56 7.27
N GLN A 170 10.14 -23.33 7.88
CA GLN A 170 10.73 -24.26 8.84
C GLN A 170 9.81 -24.50 10.04
N ARG A 171 9.15 -23.45 10.54
CA ARG A 171 8.19 -23.56 11.64
C ARG A 171 6.98 -24.42 11.25
N ILE A 172 6.39 -24.19 10.07
CA ILE A 172 5.25 -25.00 9.58
C ILE A 172 5.62 -26.46 9.47
N VAL A 173 6.77 -26.75 8.85
CA VAL A 173 7.24 -28.12 8.65
C VAL A 173 7.54 -28.79 9.99
N SER A 174 8.09 -28.06 10.97
CA SER A 174 8.38 -28.59 12.30
C SER A 174 7.12 -28.97 13.08
N LEU A 175 6.01 -28.24 12.91
CA LEU A 175 4.72 -28.57 13.53
C LEU A 175 4.15 -29.93 13.06
N TYR A 176 4.60 -30.43 11.91
CA TYR A 176 4.12 -31.67 11.28
C TYR A 176 4.97 -32.92 11.62
N SER A 177 6.20 -32.75 12.09
CA SER A 177 7.22 -33.81 12.17
C SER A 177 6.97 -34.92 13.22
N PRO A 178 6.44 -34.67 14.45
CA PRO A 178 6.42 -35.71 15.50
C PRO A 178 5.27 -36.74 15.39
N ASN A 179 4.05 -36.32 15.07
CA ASN A 179 2.86 -37.18 15.26
C ASN A 179 2.60 -38.17 14.11
N THR A 180 3.09 -37.86 12.91
CA THR A 180 2.97 -38.74 11.74
C THR A 180 3.95 -39.92 11.84
N LEU A 181 5.11 -39.71 12.48
CA LEU A 181 6.09 -40.77 12.76
C LEU A 181 5.64 -41.73 13.87
N LEU A 182 4.68 -41.31 14.70
CA LEU A 182 4.15 -42.09 15.82
C LEU A 182 2.82 -42.80 15.53
N GLY A 183 2.23 -42.60 14.34
CA GLY A 183 1.01 -43.32 13.89
C GLY A 183 -0.29 -42.94 14.62
N ILE A 184 -0.32 -41.83 15.36
CA ILE A 184 -1.41 -41.48 16.31
C ILE A 184 -2.66 -40.89 15.60
N THR A 185 -2.54 -40.40 14.36
CA THR A 185 -3.65 -39.73 13.63
C THR A 185 -3.50 -39.83 12.10
N THR A 186 -4.60 -39.69 11.34
CA THR A 186 -4.58 -39.67 9.87
C THR A 186 -3.90 -38.42 9.30
N SER A 187 -3.17 -38.57 8.20
CA SER A 187 -2.31 -37.52 7.61
C SER A 187 -3.05 -36.22 7.28
N ARG A 188 -4.29 -36.30 6.77
CA ARG A 188 -5.08 -35.11 6.37
C ARG A 188 -5.51 -34.23 7.54
N ILE A 189 -5.84 -34.80 8.70
CA ILE A 189 -6.29 -34.04 9.89
C ILE A 189 -5.10 -33.30 10.53
N GLN A 190 -3.94 -33.94 10.60
CA GLN A 190 -2.69 -33.30 11.05
C GLN A 190 -2.25 -32.16 10.11
N GLN A 191 -2.37 -32.35 8.79
CA GLN A 191 -2.03 -31.32 7.79
C GLN A 191 -2.90 -30.08 7.94
N ALA A 192 -4.22 -30.26 8.09
CA ALA A 192 -5.14 -29.16 8.33
C ALA A 192 -4.81 -28.47 9.67
N SER A 193 -4.59 -29.24 10.74
CA SER A 193 -4.31 -28.73 12.09
C SER A 193 -2.98 -27.97 12.18
N ALA A 194 -1.89 -28.45 11.57
CA ALA A 194 -0.59 -27.79 11.59
C ALA A 194 -0.63 -26.42 10.88
N VAL A 195 -1.36 -26.33 9.77
CA VAL A 195 -1.53 -25.05 9.08
C VAL A 195 -2.53 -24.15 9.80
N GLN A 196 -3.59 -24.70 10.38
CA GLN A 196 -4.53 -23.94 11.19
C GLN A 196 -3.80 -23.29 12.38
N ARG A 197 -2.90 -24.05 13.02
CA ARG A 197 -2.05 -23.57 14.10
C ARG A 197 -1.09 -22.48 13.61
N PHE A 198 -0.50 -22.65 12.44
CA PHE A 198 0.32 -21.61 11.81
C PHE A 198 -0.45 -20.32 11.50
N LEU A 199 -1.68 -20.41 10.98
CA LEU A 199 -2.53 -19.26 10.65
C LEU A 199 -3.17 -18.60 11.89
N SER A 200 -3.46 -19.38 12.94
CA SER A 200 -4.09 -18.88 14.18
C SER A 200 -3.11 -18.24 15.15
N GLU A 201 -1.87 -18.76 15.24
CA GLU A 201 -0.85 -18.21 16.14
C GLU A 201 -0.37 -16.82 15.69
N GLY A 202 -0.49 -16.49 14.40
CA GLY A 202 0.06 -15.25 13.81
C GLY A 202 1.59 -15.29 13.82
N ILE A 203 2.21 -15.17 12.66
CA ILE A 203 3.67 -15.27 12.60
C ILE A 203 4.24 -13.89 12.89
N THR A 204 4.85 -13.78 14.06
CA THR A 204 5.60 -12.59 14.42
C THR A 204 6.84 -12.56 13.55
N GLY A 205 6.96 -11.58 12.67
CA GLY A 205 8.14 -11.36 11.85
C GLY A 205 9.44 -11.30 12.65
N PHE A 206 9.43 -10.74 13.87
CA PHE A 206 10.56 -10.79 14.80
C PHE A 206 10.20 -10.39 16.25
N VAL A 207 11.17 -10.52 17.15
CA VAL A 207 11.15 -10.02 18.54
C VAL A 207 12.17 -8.90 18.69
N ASP A 208 11.77 -7.78 19.30
CA ASP A 208 12.68 -6.66 19.56
C ASP A 208 13.50 -6.84 20.85
N LYS A 209 14.44 -5.91 21.10
CA LYS A 209 15.30 -5.94 22.30
C LYS A 209 14.54 -5.87 23.63
N ALA A 210 13.30 -5.38 23.62
CA ALA A 210 12.42 -5.31 24.79
C ALA A 210 11.50 -6.55 24.88
N ASN A 211 11.82 -7.63 24.18
CA ASN A 211 11.07 -8.88 24.10
C ASN A 211 9.63 -8.71 23.57
N ARG A 212 9.37 -7.64 22.81
CA ARG A 212 8.06 -7.44 22.17
C ARG A 212 8.04 -8.14 20.83
N ARG A 213 6.93 -8.82 20.57
CA ARG A 213 6.67 -9.55 19.33
C ARG A 213 6.06 -8.61 18.29
N TRP A 214 6.65 -8.55 17.10
CA TRP A 214 6.23 -7.68 16.01
C TRP A 214 5.95 -8.47 14.74
N THR A 215 4.82 -8.19 14.09
CA THR A 215 4.62 -8.42 12.65
C THR A 215 5.38 -7.34 11.87
N ILE A 216 5.83 -7.66 10.65
CA ILE A 216 6.63 -6.73 9.84
C ILE A 216 5.83 -5.45 9.56
N GLY A 217 4.56 -5.59 9.17
CA GLY A 217 3.66 -4.45 8.91
C GLY A 217 3.44 -3.52 10.11
N ALA A 218 3.21 -4.07 11.31
CA ALA A 218 2.99 -3.26 12.52
C ALA A 218 4.27 -2.52 12.96
N TYR A 219 5.44 -3.11 12.76
CA TYR A 219 6.70 -2.43 13.03
C TYR A 219 6.96 -1.33 12.00
N ALA A 220 6.66 -1.57 10.71
CA ALA A 220 6.75 -0.56 9.66
C ALA A 220 5.86 0.66 9.96
N GLU A 221 4.62 0.46 10.43
CA GLU A 221 3.74 1.55 10.86
C GLU A 221 4.37 2.37 11.99
N MET A 222 4.80 1.70 13.07
CA MET A 222 5.41 2.37 14.22
C MET A 222 6.70 3.10 13.84
N ALA A 223 7.56 2.45 13.08
CA ALA A 223 8.84 2.99 12.64
C ALA A 223 8.65 4.19 11.73
N GLY A 224 7.78 4.06 10.72
CA GLY A 224 7.42 5.15 9.80
C GLY A 224 6.88 6.36 10.56
N ARG A 225 5.83 6.16 11.38
CA ARG A 225 5.23 7.26 12.16
C ARG A 225 6.24 7.99 13.04
N THR A 226 7.07 7.22 13.74
CA THR A 226 8.07 7.78 14.65
C THR A 226 9.09 8.60 13.88
N THR A 227 9.58 8.10 12.75
CA THR A 227 10.57 8.81 11.95
C THR A 227 9.99 10.07 11.30
N VAL A 228 8.78 9.99 10.74
CA VAL A 228 8.12 11.15 10.11
C VAL A 228 7.81 12.23 11.15
N ASN A 229 7.29 11.87 12.32
CA ASN A 229 7.02 12.88 13.36
C ASN A 229 8.31 13.55 13.87
N ARG A 230 9.41 12.79 13.98
CA ARG A 230 10.72 13.39 14.33
C ARG A 230 11.21 14.32 13.24
N ALA A 231 11.10 13.90 11.98
CA ALA A 231 11.47 14.71 10.82
C ALA A 231 10.79 16.08 10.83
N PHE A 232 9.48 16.07 11.04
CA PHE A 232 8.67 17.27 11.08
C PHE A 232 9.14 18.23 12.20
N ASN A 233 9.36 17.70 13.41
CA ASN A 233 9.84 18.50 14.54
C ASN A 233 11.26 19.04 14.32
N ASP A 234 12.18 18.21 13.79
CA ASP A 234 13.57 18.60 13.53
C ASP A 234 13.68 19.66 12.42
N ALA A 235 12.91 19.50 11.33
CA ALA A 235 12.82 20.50 10.27
C ALA A 235 12.26 21.84 10.80
N GLY A 236 11.25 21.77 11.67
CA GLY A 236 10.70 22.93 12.35
C GLY A 236 11.73 23.65 13.20
N ILE A 237 12.44 22.93 14.09
CA ILE A 237 13.53 23.50 14.93
C ILE A 237 14.58 24.18 14.06
N TRP A 238 15.03 23.49 13.02
CA TRP A 238 16.07 24.00 12.14
C TRP A 238 15.66 25.32 11.46
N ARG A 239 14.42 25.39 10.94
CA ARG A 239 13.88 26.60 10.31
C ARG A 239 13.71 27.75 11.30
N MET A 240 13.24 27.47 12.52
CA MET A 240 13.13 28.48 13.57
C MET A 240 14.50 29.07 13.91
N GLY A 241 15.54 28.23 14.00
CA GLY A 241 16.91 28.68 14.24
C GLY A 241 17.46 29.63 13.16
N GLN A 242 17.10 29.43 11.88
CA GLN A 242 17.48 30.35 10.81
C GLN A 242 16.83 31.73 10.91
N SER A 243 15.67 31.82 11.56
CA SER A 243 14.98 33.08 11.86
C SER A 243 15.33 33.62 13.25
N SER A 244 16.43 33.16 13.84
CA SER A 244 16.90 33.54 15.19
C SER A 244 15.87 33.27 16.30
N ILE A 245 15.00 32.28 16.09
CA ILE A 245 14.07 31.79 17.12
C ILE A 245 14.66 30.50 17.70
N HIS A 246 15.08 30.59 18.96
CA HIS A 246 15.69 29.48 19.68
C HIS A 246 14.85 28.96 20.85
N LEU A 247 13.61 29.45 20.96
CA LEU A 247 12.66 29.04 21.97
C LEU A 247 11.47 28.35 21.32
N VAL A 248 11.09 27.22 21.88
CA VAL A 248 9.94 26.42 21.44
C VAL A 248 9.10 26.04 22.63
N THR A 249 7.83 25.71 22.41
CA THR A 249 6.97 25.11 23.42
C THR A 249 6.39 23.80 22.91
N VAL A 250 6.16 22.86 23.82
CA VAL A 250 5.61 21.54 23.50
C VAL A 250 4.09 21.61 23.48
N VAL A 251 3.52 21.29 22.33
CA VAL A 251 2.07 21.10 22.15
C VAL A 251 1.76 19.62 22.15
N ARG A 252 0.73 19.24 22.89
CA ARG A 252 0.37 17.84 23.13
C ARG A 252 -1.12 17.61 22.87
N GLY A 253 -1.48 16.35 22.58
CA GLY A 253 -2.89 15.94 22.55
C GLY A 253 -3.40 15.60 23.95
N LEU A 254 -4.73 15.61 24.15
CA LEU A 254 -5.33 15.22 25.43
C LEU A 254 -4.93 13.79 25.86
N ASP A 255 -4.70 12.90 24.90
CA ASP A 255 -4.28 11.52 25.15
C ASP A 255 -2.76 11.30 25.09
N SER A 256 -1.89 12.28 25.41
CA SER A 256 -0.44 11.98 25.46
C SER A 256 -0.02 11.26 26.72
N CYS A 257 1.07 10.49 26.62
CA CYS A 257 1.61 9.73 27.74
C CYS A 257 2.22 10.61 28.82
N ARG A 258 2.42 10.03 30.00
CA ARG A 258 3.06 10.69 31.16
C ARG A 258 4.39 11.38 30.83
N LYS A 259 5.26 10.72 30.04
CA LYS A 259 6.59 11.25 29.69
C LYS A 259 6.52 12.53 28.86
N CYS A 260 5.53 12.61 27.96
CA CYS A 260 5.34 13.81 27.14
C CYS A 260 4.54 14.89 27.89
N ALA A 261 3.64 14.49 28.79
CA ALA A 261 2.90 15.40 29.66
C ALA A 261 3.81 16.30 30.48
N GLU A 262 4.90 15.74 31.02
CA GLU A 262 5.88 16.47 31.83
C GLU A 262 6.46 17.70 31.12
N TRP A 263 6.51 17.69 29.78
CA TRP A 263 7.08 18.77 28.97
C TRP A 263 6.03 19.67 28.34
N ALA A 264 4.74 19.34 28.44
CA ALA A 264 3.65 20.12 27.85
C ALA A 264 3.61 21.55 28.40
N GLY A 265 3.41 22.54 27.52
CA GLY A 265 3.37 23.96 27.89
C GLY A 265 4.69 24.55 28.38
N LYS A 266 5.71 23.73 28.68
CA LYS A 266 7.04 24.21 29.05
C LYS A 266 7.75 24.82 27.85
N ILE A 267 8.57 25.82 28.13
CA ILE A 267 9.38 26.51 27.13
C ILE A 267 10.76 25.86 27.12
N LEU A 268 11.20 25.43 25.95
CA LEU A 268 12.46 24.73 25.73
C LEU A 268 13.35 25.55 24.81
N SER A 269 14.66 25.49 25.07
CA SER A 269 15.67 26.03 24.18
C SER A 269 16.11 25.00 23.13
N THR A 270 16.42 25.48 21.93
CA THR A 270 16.95 24.65 20.83
C THR A 270 18.43 24.90 20.55
N ASP A 271 19.02 25.95 21.16
CA ASP A 271 20.41 26.38 20.97
C ASP A 271 21.32 26.00 22.15
N GLY A 272 20.81 25.17 23.07
CA GLY A 272 21.55 24.76 24.26
C GLY A 272 21.52 25.78 25.41
N THR A 273 20.69 26.83 25.31
CA THR A 273 20.52 27.80 26.39
C THR A 273 20.10 27.11 27.70
N PRO A 274 20.82 27.33 28.83
CA PRO A 274 20.50 26.72 30.12
C PRO A 274 19.11 27.09 30.66
N ALA A 275 18.51 26.16 31.41
CA ALA A 275 17.24 26.35 32.10
C ALA A 275 17.29 27.50 33.12
N GLY A 276 16.14 28.14 33.35
CA GLY A 276 15.95 29.21 34.33
C GLY A 276 15.16 30.41 33.79
N PRO A 277 14.85 31.38 34.67
CA PRO A 277 14.20 32.63 34.28
C PRO A 277 15.14 33.49 33.43
N ARG A 278 14.60 34.04 32.34
CA ARG A 278 15.32 34.95 31.44
C ARG A 278 14.47 36.12 31.07
N THR A 279 15.06 37.31 31.15
CA THR A 279 14.43 38.55 30.67
C THR A 279 14.77 38.70 29.20
N LEU A 280 13.76 38.64 28.35
CA LEU A 280 13.87 38.74 26.90
C LEU A 280 13.03 39.93 26.40
N PRO A 281 13.42 40.59 25.31
CA PRO A 281 12.57 41.61 24.71
C PRO A 281 11.26 40.99 24.21
N HIS A 282 10.14 41.69 24.41
CA HIS A 282 8.87 41.30 23.83
C HIS A 282 9.00 41.30 22.30
N ALA A 283 8.40 40.32 21.64
CA ALA A 283 8.57 40.13 20.20
C ALA A 283 8.00 41.25 19.30
N THR A 284 7.31 42.24 19.86
CA THR A 284 6.60 43.32 19.10
C THR A 284 6.50 44.64 19.85
N ARG A 285 6.61 44.63 21.18
CA ARG A 285 6.53 45.82 22.02
C ARG A 285 7.89 46.14 22.61
N ASP A 286 8.10 47.40 22.95
CA ASP A 286 9.31 47.87 23.63
C ASP A 286 9.21 47.64 25.15
N GLU A 287 8.99 46.37 25.53
CA GLU A 287 8.91 45.92 26.92
C GLU A 287 9.69 44.63 27.10
N ALA A 288 10.22 44.39 28.30
CA ALA A 288 10.92 43.15 28.61
C ALA A 288 9.97 42.15 29.28
N VAL A 289 10.00 40.89 28.83
CA VAL A 289 9.18 39.81 29.38
C VAL A 289 10.09 38.78 30.03
N THR A 290 9.79 38.40 31.27
CA THR A 290 10.47 37.29 31.94
C THR A 290 9.86 35.96 31.48
N VAL A 291 10.69 35.13 30.88
CA VAL A 291 10.34 33.81 30.35
C VAL A 291 11.08 32.74 31.15
N ASN A 292 10.38 31.73 31.66
CA ASN A 292 11.01 30.61 32.36
C ASN A 292 11.31 29.47 31.38
N VAL A 293 12.58 29.27 31.06
CA VAL A 293 13.03 28.16 30.20
C VAL A 293 13.21 26.91 31.06
N ALA A 294 12.47 25.84 30.78
CA ALA A 294 12.48 24.63 31.58
C ALA A 294 13.66 23.69 31.30
N GLY A 295 14.31 23.82 30.13
CA GLY A 295 15.39 22.97 29.69
C GLY A 295 15.61 23.05 28.18
N THR A 296 16.48 22.20 27.64
CA THR A 296 16.70 22.07 26.20
C THR A 296 15.85 20.97 25.58
N VAL A 297 15.63 21.02 24.26
CA VAL A 297 14.96 19.94 23.52
C VAL A 297 15.69 18.59 23.69
N GLU A 298 17.02 18.60 23.74
CA GLU A 298 17.85 17.41 23.94
C GLU A 298 17.63 16.81 25.34
N GLN A 299 17.52 17.65 26.38
CA GLN A 299 17.17 17.20 27.72
C GLN A 299 15.78 16.56 27.75
N ALA A 300 14.80 17.16 27.07
CA ALA A 300 13.46 16.58 26.94
C ALA A 300 13.49 15.22 26.21
N ARG A 301 14.27 15.11 25.12
CA ARG A 301 14.47 13.84 24.40
C ARG A 301 15.12 12.78 25.28
N ALA A 302 16.12 13.15 26.08
CA ALA A 302 16.77 12.25 27.04
C ALA A 302 15.80 11.76 28.13
N ALA A 303 14.89 12.63 28.58
CA ALA A 303 13.81 12.28 29.51
C ALA A 303 12.68 11.43 28.88
N GLY A 304 12.72 11.20 27.56
CA GLY A 304 11.79 10.33 26.85
C GLY A 304 10.68 11.03 26.08
N TRP A 305 10.76 12.35 25.89
CA TRP A 305 9.97 13.06 24.90
C TRP A 305 10.30 12.57 23.49
N GLY A 306 9.31 12.50 22.60
CA GLY A 306 9.52 12.01 21.22
C GLY A 306 9.75 10.49 21.13
N HIS A 307 9.20 9.73 22.07
CA HIS A 307 9.22 8.26 22.07
C HIS A 307 8.48 7.66 20.85
N PRO A 308 8.62 6.35 20.58
CA PRO A 308 7.89 5.71 19.49
C PRO A 308 6.38 5.93 19.58
N ASN A 309 5.74 6.23 18.45
CA ASN A 309 4.32 6.61 18.33
C ASN A 309 3.90 7.91 19.05
N CYS A 310 4.85 8.73 19.52
CA CYS A 310 4.53 10.07 20.05
C CYS A 310 3.87 10.93 18.97
N ARG A 311 2.90 11.76 19.37
CA ARG A 311 2.17 12.73 18.54
C ARG A 311 2.47 14.19 18.90
N CYS A 312 3.26 14.41 19.95
CA CYS A 312 3.57 15.76 20.43
C CYS A 312 4.42 16.52 19.42
N ARG A 313 4.24 17.84 19.42
CA ARG A 313 4.86 18.76 18.47
C ARG A 313 5.61 19.87 19.20
N LEU A 314 6.58 20.44 18.51
CA LEU A 314 7.24 21.67 18.91
C LEU A 314 6.71 22.82 18.05
N VAL A 315 6.35 23.91 18.71
CA VAL A 315 5.93 25.16 18.04
C VAL A 315 6.82 26.30 18.51
N ALA A 316 6.98 27.31 17.66
CA ALA A 316 7.76 28.50 17.99
C ALA A 316 7.21 29.20 19.24
N TYR A 317 8.09 29.60 20.14
CA TYR A 317 7.77 30.45 21.26
C TYR A 317 8.37 31.85 21.05
N SER A 318 7.50 32.84 20.89
CA SER A 318 7.86 34.24 20.78
C SER A 318 7.49 34.96 22.10
N PRO A 319 8.47 35.53 22.83
CA PRO A 319 8.20 36.20 24.11
C PRO A 319 7.11 37.26 24.00
N GLY A 320 6.09 37.17 24.85
CA GLY A 320 4.95 38.10 24.90
C GLY A 320 3.87 37.90 23.83
N LEU A 321 4.11 37.09 22.79
CA LEU A 321 3.13 36.78 21.75
C LEU A 321 2.55 35.37 21.87
N THR A 322 3.40 34.38 22.12
CA THR A 322 2.97 32.98 22.20
C THR A 322 2.43 32.68 23.59
N ILE A 323 1.20 32.17 23.64
CA ILE A 323 0.60 31.62 24.85
C ILE A 323 0.86 30.11 24.81
N PRO A 324 1.68 29.54 25.72
CA PRO A 324 1.86 28.11 25.80
C PRO A 324 0.54 27.39 26.09
N GLN A 325 0.48 26.10 25.78
CA GLN A 325 -0.67 25.28 26.13
C GLN A 325 -0.86 25.25 27.65
N ASP A 326 -2.02 25.70 28.13
CA ASP A 326 -2.35 25.75 29.56
C ASP A 326 -2.67 24.35 30.14
N ASP A 327 -3.21 23.47 29.31
CA ASP A 327 -3.49 22.08 29.70
C ASP A 327 -2.19 21.25 29.71
N THR A 328 -1.50 21.34 30.85
CA THR A 328 -0.24 20.64 31.15
C THR A 328 -0.43 19.43 32.05
N THR A 329 -1.66 19.19 32.53
CA THR A 329 -1.93 18.12 33.50
C THR A 329 -1.93 16.77 32.80
N TYR A 330 -1.21 15.80 33.36
CA TYR A 330 -1.26 14.43 32.90
C TYR A 330 -2.62 13.82 33.27
N ASP A 331 -3.38 13.42 32.26
CA ASP A 331 -4.59 12.63 32.41
C ASP A 331 -4.27 11.13 32.29
N GLU A 332 -4.31 10.44 33.43
CA GLU A 332 -4.07 9.00 33.50
C GLU A 332 -5.22 8.20 32.87
N ASP A 333 -6.45 8.68 32.98
CA ASP A 333 -7.62 8.02 32.44
C ASP A 333 -7.59 8.07 30.90
N ALA A 334 -7.26 9.21 30.30
CA ALA A 334 -7.11 9.33 28.85
C ALA A 334 -5.99 8.43 28.28
N GLU A 335 -4.90 8.24 29.04
CA GLU A 335 -3.83 7.30 28.70
C GLU A 335 -4.30 5.85 28.76
N LYS A 336 -5.00 5.50 29.84
CA LYS A 336 -5.56 4.16 30.06
C LYS A 336 -6.61 3.82 29.01
N GLU A 337 -7.54 4.73 28.71
CA GLU A 337 -8.54 4.56 27.67
C GLU A 337 -7.91 4.29 26.30
N ARG A 338 -6.84 5.01 25.95
CA ARG A 338 -6.09 4.73 24.72
C ARG A 338 -5.50 3.33 24.74
N ALA A 339 -4.98 2.86 25.87
CA ALA A 339 -4.45 1.50 26.02
C ALA A 339 -5.56 0.43 25.92
N ASP A 340 -6.72 0.70 26.51
CA ASP A 340 -7.92 -0.16 26.47
C ASP A 340 -8.47 -0.27 25.05
N GLN A 341 -8.58 0.86 24.33
CA GLN A 341 -8.96 0.86 22.91
C GLN A 341 -8.03 -0.03 22.09
N ARG A 342 -6.72 0.05 22.34
CA ARG A 342 -5.72 -0.81 21.67
C ARG A 342 -5.87 -2.28 22.05
N ALA A 343 -6.31 -2.57 23.27
CA ALA A 343 -6.59 -3.94 23.70
C ALA A 343 -7.80 -4.53 22.95
N LEU A 344 -8.90 -3.77 22.86
CA LEU A 344 -10.07 -4.15 22.08
C LEU A 344 -9.76 -4.32 20.58
N GLU A 345 -8.94 -3.45 19.99
CA GLU A 345 -8.46 -3.62 18.60
C GLU A 345 -7.67 -4.93 18.40
N ARG A 346 -6.86 -5.33 19.39
CA ARG A 346 -6.13 -6.62 19.34
C ARG A 346 -7.06 -7.81 19.50
N GLU A 347 -8.06 -7.69 20.37
CA GLU A 347 -9.07 -8.72 20.61
C GLU A 347 -9.94 -8.95 19.37
N ILE A 348 -10.42 -7.89 18.73
CA ILE A 348 -11.16 -7.98 17.46
C ILE A 348 -10.30 -8.70 16.40
N ARG A 349 -9.02 -8.36 16.28
CA ARG A 349 -8.11 -9.09 15.37
C ARG A 349 -7.92 -10.55 15.78
N ALA A 350 -7.82 -10.86 17.07
CA ALA A 350 -7.70 -12.23 17.55
C ALA A 350 -8.97 -13.05 17.28
N ALA A 351 -10.16 -12.47 17.44
CA ALA A 351 -11.44 -13.11 17.12
C ALA A 351 -11.58 -13.35 15.61
N LYS A 352 -11.27 -12.35 14.78
CA LYS A 352 -11.30 -12.50 13.32
C LYS A 352 -10.29 -13.58 12.87
N ARG A 353 -9.14 -13.70 13.54
CA ARG A 353 -8.14 -14.75 13.27
C ARG A 353 -8.76 -16.14 13.48
N ARG A 354 -9.44 -16.32 14.61
CA ARG A 354 -10.14 -17.58 14.93
C ARG A 354 -11.26 -17.90 13.93
N GLU A 355 -11.97 -16.88 13.46
CA GLU A 355 -13.02 -17.04 12.44
C GLU A 355 -12.44 -17.50 11.10
N ALA A 356 -11.40 -16.82 10.63
CA ALA A 356 -10.71 -17.19 9.39
C ALA A 356 -10.05 -18.57 9.49
N SER A 357 -9.66 -18.98 10.69
CA SER A 357 -9.03 -20.27 10.96
C SER A 357 -10.00 -21.38 11.41
N ALA A 358 -11.32 -21.20 11.26
CA ALA A 358 -12.29 -22.19 11.74
C ALA A 358 -12.46 -23.38 10.76
N MET A 359 -12.33 -24.61 11.29
CA MET A 359 -12.41 -25.86 10.52
C MET A 359 -13.84 -26.36 10.33
N THR A 360 -14.72 -26.09 11.29
CA THR A 360 -16.13 -26.48 11.25
C THR A 360 -17.01 -25.25 11.10
N ASP A 361 -18.20 -25.43 10.54
CA ASP A 361 -19.17 -24.34 10.46
C ASP A 361 -19.65 -23.90 11.85
N THR A 362 -19.65 -24.80 12.84
CA THR A 362 -19.94 -24.49 14.24
C THR A 362 -18.89 -23.57 14.83
N ASP A 363 -17.60 -23.89 14.67
CA ASP A 363 -16.50 -23.05 15.16
C ASP A 363 -16.47 -21.71 14.45
N ARG A 364 -16.78 -21.69 13.14
CA ARG A 364 -16.86 -20.43 12.37
C ARG A 364 -17.98 -19.54 12.88
N ARG A 365 -19.16 -20.11 13.16
CA ARG A 365 -20.29 -19.35 13.75
C ARG A 365 -19.96 -18.80 15.13
N LYS A 366 -19.30 -19.60 15.98
CA LYS A 366 -18.85 -19.16 17.31
C LYS A 366 -17.83 -18.02 17.20
N ALA A 367 -16.81 -18.17 16.36
CA ALA A 367 -15.81 -17.12 16.17
C ALA A 367 -16.39 -15.85 15.52
N ALA A 368 -17.34 -15.99 14.59
CA ALA A 368 -18.07 -14.85 14.02
C ALA A 368 -18.93 -14.13 15.08
N GLN A 369 -19.44 -14.88 16.08
CA GLN A 369 -20.10 -14.27 17.24
C GLN A 369 -19.11 -13.50 18.10
N ASP A 370 -17.96 -14.10 18.43
CA ASP A 370 -16.90 -13.42 19.20
C ASP A 370 -16.42 -12.13 18.50
N VAL A 371 -16.38 -12.10 17.16
CA VAL A 371 -16.07 -10.88 16.39
C VAL A 371 -17.16 -9.82 16.60
N ARG A 372 -18.44 -10.21 16.54
CA ARG A 372 -19.57 -9.28 16.76
C ARG A 372 -19.57 -8.73 18.17
N ASP A 373 -19.28 -9.57 19.16
CA ASP A 373 -19.23 -9.22 20.58
C ASP A 373 -18.08 -8.24 20.85
N ALA A 374 -16.85 -8.56 20.42
CA ALA A 374 -15.70 -7.66 20.58
C ALA A 374 -15.88 -6.33 19.82
N GLN A 375 -16.55 -6.34 18.65
CA GLN A 375 -16.93 -5.10 17.97
C GLN A 375 -18.04 -4.34 18.70
N GLY A 376 -18.89 -5.03 19.45
CA GLY A 376 -19.86 -4.46 20.39
C GLY A 376 -19.15 -3.73 21.51
N ASP A 377 -18.22 -4.39 22.18
CA ASP A 377 -17.41 -3.83 23.25
C ASP A 377 -16.65 -2.58 22.78
N MET A 378 -16.09 -2.61 21.56
CA MET A 378 -15.48 -1.41 20.95
C MET A 378 -16.50 -0.29 20.74
N ARG A 379 -17.70 -0.57 20.24
CA ARG A 379 -18.74 0.47 20.06
C ARG A 379 -19.16 1.07 21.40
N ASP A 380 -19.32 0.26 22.43
CA ASP A 380 -19.74 0.71 23.75
C ASP A 380 -18.62 1.47 24.46
N PHE A 381 -17.37 1.02 24.34
CA PHE A 381 -16.18 1.74 24.78
C PHE A 381 -16.10 3.13 24.15
N ILE A 382 -16.29 3.22 22.82
CA ILE A 382 -16.26 4.48 22.08
C ILE A 382 -17.42 5.40 22.50
N ARG A 383 -18.63 4.84 22.71
CA ARG A 383 -19.78 5.61 23.19
C ARG A 383 -19.53 6.18 24.59
N ARG A 384 -18.88 5.41 25.47
CA ARG A 384 -18.59 5.82 26.86
C ARG A 384 -17.48 6.86 26.96
N THR A 385 -16.43 6.73 26.16
CA THR A 385 -15.21 7.56 26.26
C THR A 385 -15.20 8.73 25.27
N GLY A 386 -16.08 8.73 24.26
CA GLY A 386 -16.10 9.74 23.20
C GLY A 386 -14.91 9.66 22.23
N ARG A 387 -14.06 8.63 22.34
CA ARG A 387 -12.87 8.47 21.48
C ARG A 387 -13.24 8.11 20.04
N ASN A 388 -12.34 8.40 19.10
CA ASN A 388 -12.53 8.05 17.69
C ASN A 388 -12.15 6.59 17.38
N ARG A 389 -13.05 5.84 16.74
CA ARG A 389 -12.79 4.46 16.30
C ARG A 389 -11.84 4.43 15.11
N GLN A 390 -10.84 3.56 15.16
CA GLN A 390 -9.83 3.41 14.11
C GLN A 390 -10.00 2.06 13.40
N SER A 391 -11.06 1.92 12.60
CA SER A 391 -11.50 0.62 12.04
C SER A 391 -10.47 -0.08 11.14
N TYR A 392 -9.49 0.63 10.59
CA TYR A 392 -8.40 0.02 9.81
C TYR A 392 -7.48 -0.85 10.69
N ARG A 393 -7.32 -0.52 11.97
CA ARG A 393 -6.46 -1.25 12.93
C ARG A 393 -7.06 -2.59 13.38
N GLU A 394 -8.34 -2.79 13.09
CA GLU A 394 -9.09 -4.01 13.39
C GLU A 394 -9.08 -5.00 12.22
N GLN A 395 -8.59 -4.62 11.04
CA GLN A 395 -8.60 -5.49 9.87
C GLN A 395 -7.46 -6.51 9.94
N LEU A 396 -7.70 -7.68 9.34
CA LEU A 396 -6.68 -8.72 9.18
C LEU A 396 -6.00 -8.58 7.84
N GLY A 397 -4.66 -8.61 7.84
CA GLY A 397 -3.90 -9.02 6.67
C GLY A 397 -3.96 -10.54 6.46
N PHE A 398 -3.41 -11.02 5.35
CA PHE A 398 -3.19 -12.45 5.12
C PHE A 398 -2.25 -13.05 6.20
N ALA A 399 -1.26 -12.29 6.66
CA ALA A 399 -0.38 -12.62 7.79
C ALA A 399 -1.09 -12.74 9.13
N ASP A 400 -2.23 -12.08 9.25
CA ASP A 400 -3.15 -12.21 10.37
C ASP A 400 -4.25 -13.26 10.08
N GLY A 401 -4.00 -14.25 9.22
CA GLY A 401 -4.86 -15.42 9.04
C GLY A 401 -5.96 -15.30 7.98
N ARG A 402 -5.99 -14.23 7.16
CA ARG A 402 -6.98 -14.07 6.09
C ARG A 402 -6.60 -14.87 4.83
N GLY A 403 -6.80 -16.19 4.81
CA GLY A 403 -6.52 -17.02 3.64
C GLY A 403 -6.81 -18.51 3.85
N GLY A 404 -7.91 -19.01 3.28
CA GLY A 404 -8.18 -20.45 3.22
C GLY A 404 -7.37 -21.15 2.12
N PHE A 405 -7.10 -22.45 2.29
CA PHE A 405 -6.52 -23.27 1.23
C PHE A 405 -7.47 -23.46 0.05
N PRO A 406 -6.95 -23.66 -1.18
CA PRO A 406 -7.74 -24.22 -2.27
C PRO A 406 -8.27 -25.59 -1.84
N ARG A 407 -9.60 -25.73 -1.76
CA ARG A 407 -10.25 -27.01 -1.52
C ARG A 407 -10.01 -27.91 -2.73
N ALA A 408 -9.65 -29.17 -2.50
CA ALA A 408 -9.52 -30.17 -3.57
C ALA A 408 -10.88 -30.34 -4.27
N GLU A 409 -10.89 -30.15 -5.59
CA GLU A 409 -12.05 -30.28 -6.46
C GLU A 409 -12.56 -31.74 -6.47
N ASN A 410 -13.82 -31.94 -6.09
CA ASN A 410 -14.60 -33.10 -6.52
C ASN A 410 -15.66 -32.58 -7.49
N SER A 411 -15.58 -33.04 -8.73
CA SER A 411 -16.51 -32.74 -9.82
C SER A 411 -17.80 -33.55 -9.68
N SER A 412 -18.93 -32.84 -9.67
CA SER A 412 -20.23 -33.35 -10.16
C SER A 412 -21.14 -32.18 -10.52
N PRO A 413 -22.06 -32.37 -11.48
CA PRO A 413 -22.39 -31.36 -12.48
C PRO A 413 -23.43 -30.35 -12.01
N LEU A 414 -23.25 -29.12 -12.48
CA LEU A 414 -24.18 -28.00 -12.27
C LEU A 414 -25.45 -28.18 -13.12
N PRO A 415 -26.64 -27.83 -12.59
CA PRO A 415 -27.85 -27.66 -13.39
C PRO A 415 -27.75 -26.36 -14.23
N PRO A 416 -28.54 -26.23 -15.32
CA PRO A 416 -28.33 -25.18 -16.31
C PRO A 416 -28.62 -23.79 -15.72
N SER A 417 -27.70 -22.86 -15.94
CA SER A 417 -27.79 -21.48 -15.50
C SER A 417 -28.68 -20.64 -16.43
N ARG A 418 -29.58 -19.87 -15.82
CA ARG A 418 -30.14 -18.64 -16.44
C ARG A 418 -29.07 -17.52 -16.43
N PRO A 419 -29.15 -16.54 -17.33
CA PRO A 419 -28.09 -15.54 -17.53
C PRO A 419 -28.01 -14.58 -16.34
N SER A 420 -26.85 -14.57 -15.64
CA SER A 420 -26.59 -13.64 -14.53
C SER A 420 -25.63 -12.52 -14.95
N THR A 421 -26.14 -11.30 -14.77
CA THR A 421 -25.48 -10.00 -14.66
C THR A 421 -24.49 -10.05 -13.47
N VAL A 422 -23.20 -9.69 -13.56
CA VAL A 422 -22.60 -8.34 -13.42
C VAL A 422 -21.06 -8.48 -13.56
N ALA A 423 -20.39 -7.65 -14.38
CA ALA A 423 -18.91 -7.62 -14.50
C ALA A 423 -18.25 -6.30 -14.04
N TYR A 424 -19.03 -5.30 -13.61
CA TYR A 424 -18.49 -4.03 -13.10
C TYR A 424 -19.37 -3.40 -12.02
N ARG A 425 -18.81 -2.49 -11.22
CA ARG A 425 -19.52 -1.68 -10.22
C ARG A 425 -19.23 -0.20 -10.43
N ALA A 426 -20.24 0.60 -10.74
CA ALA A 426 -20.13 2.06 -10.87
C ALA A 426 -21.24 2.77 -10.07
N ALA A 427 -20.93 3.91 -9.45
CA ALA A 427 -21.90 4.71 -8.71
C ALA A 427 -23.02 5.22 -9.63
N LYS A 428 -24.28 5.24 -9.17
CA LYS A 428 -25.40 5.81 -9.93
C LYS A 428 -25.51 7.32 -9.68
N GLY A 429 -25.90 8.09 -10.70
CA GLY A 429 -26.13 9.54 -10.59
C GLY A 429 -24.89 10.39 -10.36
N THR A 430 -23.73 9.96 -10.86
CA THR A 430 -22.49 10.74 -10.84
C THR A 430 -21.92 10.79 -12.25
N PRO A 431 -21.25 11.89 -12.68
CA PRO A 431 -20.67 12.00 -14.02
C PRO A 431 -19.78 10.80 -14.38
N VAL A 432 -18.88 10.42 -13.46
CA VAL A 432 -18.02 9.22 -13.60
C VAL A 432 -18.84 7.94 -13.75
N GLY A 433 -19.93 7.82 -13.01
CA GLY A 433 -20.81 6.66 -13.06
C GLY A 433 -21.61 6.58 -14.36
N ASP A 434 -22.11 7.70 -14.86
CA ASP A 434 -22.89 7.80 -16.10
C ASP A 434 -22.00 7.53 -17.31
N GLY A 435 -20.85 8.21 -17.42
CA GLY A 435 -19.88 7.96 -18.49
C GLY A 435 -19.38 6.50 -18.47
N ALA A 436 -19.13 5.93 -17.29
CA ALA A 436 -18.75 4.53 -17.18
C ALA A 436 -19.83 3.54 -17.62
N ARG A 437 -21.11 3.85 -17.35
CA ARG A 437 -22.23 3.01 -17.82
C ARG A 437 -22.32 3.02 -19.34
N HIS A 438 -22.19 4.20 -19.94
CA HIS A 438 -22.21 4.35 -21.39
C HIS A 438 -21.02 3.63 -22.03
N ALA A 439 -19.79 3.85 -21.57
CA ALA A 439 -18.60 3.16 -22.04
C ALA A 439 -18.71 1.62 -21.93
N VAL A 440 -19.20 1.09 -20.81
CA VAL A 440 -19.40 -0.35 -20.65
C VAL A 440 -20.50 -0.88 -21.58
N SER A 441 -21.53 -0.08 -21.88
CA SER A 441 -22.55 -0.48 -22.85
C SER A 441 -21.97 -0.64 -24.26
N GLN A 442 -21.08 0.27 -24.68
CA GLN A 442 -20.39 0.19 -25.97
C GLN A 442 -19.44 -1.01 -26.04
N MET A 443 -18.63 -1.24 -25.00
CA MET A 443 -17.82 -2.45 -24.89
C MET A 443 -18.65 -3.74 -25.03
N ARG A 444 -19.81 -3.79 -24.39
CA ARG A 444 -20.69 -4.97 -24.44
C ARG A 444 -21.39 -5.14 -25.77
N ALA A 445 -21.47 -4.11 -26.61
CA ALA A 445 -21.98 -4.25 -27.96
C ALA A 445 -21.01 -5.02 -28.86
N VAL A 446 -19.70 -4.92 -28.60
CA VAL A 446 -18.66 -5.48 -29.48
C VAL A 446 -18.14 -6.86 -29.07
N HIS A 447 -18.14 -7.20 -27.79
CA HIS A 447 -17.74 -8.54 -27.31
C HIS A 447 -18.44 -8.95 -26.02
N THR A 448 -18.27 -10.22 -25.65
CA THR A 448 -18.83 -10.83 -24.45
C THR A 448 -17.75 -10.96 -23.38
N ILE A 449 -18.15 -10.72 -22.12
CA ILE A 449 -17.29 -10.95 -20.96
C ILE A 449 -17.87 -12.13 -20.17
N PRO A 450 -17.13 -13.24 -20.03
CA PRO A 450 -17.56 -14.37 -19.21
C PRO A 450 -17.78 -13.95 -17.75
N SER A 451 -18.81 -14.50 -17.11
CA SER A 451 -19.09 -14.25 -15.69
C SER A 451 -18.01 -14.77 -14.72
N THR A 452 -17.05 -15.55 -15.25
CA THR A 452 -15.88 -16.05 -14.53
C THR A 452 -14.78 -15.02 -14.37
N VAL A 453 -14.82 -13.91 -15.11
CA VAL A 453 -13.83 -12.82 -15.03
C VAL A 453 -14.06 -12.02 -13.75
N THR A 454 -12.97 -11.72 -13.02
CA THR A 454 -13.03 -10.89 -11.82
C THR A 454 -13.61 -9.50 -12.14
N PRO A 455 -14.70 -9.07 -11.48
CA PRO A 455 -15.32 -7.78 -11.77
C PRO A 455 -14.40 -6.58 -11.51
N VAL A 456 -14.67 -5.48 -12.22
CA VAL A 456 -13.94 -4.22 -12.06
C VAL A 456 -14.79 -3.16 -11.35
N SER A 457 -14.21 -2.47 -10.37
CA SER A 457 -14.87 -1.33 -9.72
C SER A 457 -14.48 -0.05 -10.43
N ILE A 458 -15.43 0.83 -10.75
CA ILE A 458 -15.18 2.11 -11.41
C ILE A 458 -15.53 3.21 -10.42
N ALA A 459 -14.55 4.04 -10.10
CA ALA A 459 -14.64 5.04 -9.06
C ALA A 459 -14.02 6.38 -9.50
N ARG A 460 -14.50 7.46 -8.87
CA ARG A 460 -13.92 8.80 -9.04
C ARG A 460 -12.49 8.81 -8.50
N MET A 461 -11.55 9.32 -9.28
CA MET A 461 -10.16 9.49 -8.88
C MET A 461 -10.08 10.41 -7.64
N PRO A 462 -9.42 9.98 -6.55
CA PRO A 462 -9.30 10.81 -5.36
C PRO A 462 -8.39 12.01 -5.62
N SER A 463 -8.84 13.19 -5.21
CA SER A 463 -8.17 14.48 -5.43
C SER A 463 -6.75 14.56 -4.84
N ALA A 464 -6.37 13.64 -3.94
CA ALA A 464 -5.15 13.69 -3.12
C ALA A 464 -4.21 12.47 -3.31
N THR A 465 -4.24 11.78 -4.45
CA THR A 465 -3.30 10.67 -4.72
C THR A 465 -2.17 11.07 -5.68
N ALA A 466 -1.02 10.39 -5.59
CA ALA A 466 0.08 10.50 -6.58
C ALA A 466 -0.34 10.23 -8.05
N ARG A 467 -1.59 9.77 -8.27
CA ARG A 467 -2.24 9.57 -9.58
C ARG A 467 -2.94 10.83 -10.10
N ALA A 468 -3.18 11.84 -9.26
CA ALA A 468 -3.78 13.12 -9.63
C ALA A 468 -2.73 14.15 -10.09
N LYS A 469 -1.73 13.73 -10.88
CA LYS A 469 -0.83 14.68 -11.55
C LYS A 469 -1.60 15.44 -12.64
N PRO A 470 -1.24 16.70 -12.96
CA PRO A 470 -1.77 17.38 -14.14
C PRO A 470 -1.56 16.50 -15.39
N GLY A 471 -2.64 16.20 -16.12
CA GLY A 471 -2.60 15.40 -17.35
C GLY A 471 -3.01 13.92 -17.22
N VAL A 472 -3.13 13.35 -16.02
CA VAL A 472 -3.62 11.96 -15.85
C VAL A 472 -5.14 11.96 -15.84
N ARG A 473 -5.78 11.30 -16.80
CA ARG A 473 -7.25 11.28 -16.99
C ARG A 473 -7.92 10.04 -16.39
N GLY A 474 -7.24 8.90 -16.45
CA GLY A 474 -7.68 7.61 -15.92
C GLY A 474 -6.52 6.83 -15.31
N SER A 475 -6.84 5.77 -14.54
CA SER A 475 -5.85 4.78 -14.12
C SER A 475 -6.49 3.48 -13.65
N TYR A 476 -6.12 2.36 -14.27
CA TYR A 476 -6.45 1.01 -13.83
C TYR A 476 -5.45 0.47 -12.80
N SER A 477 -5.98 -0.12 -11.72
CA SER A 477 -5.22 -0.79 -10.68
C SER A 477 -5.47 -2.31 -10.73
N ARG A 478 -4.48 -3.07 -11.23
CA ARG A 478 -4.52 -4.55 -11.27
C ARG A 478 -4.78 -5.18 -9.91
N ALA A 479 -4.14 -4.66 -8.87
CA ALA A 479 -4.22 -5.21 -7.51
C ALA A 479 -5.62 -5.00 -6.89
N GLN A 480 -6.25 -3.87 -7.19
CA GLN A 480 -7.57 -3.52 -6.63
C GLN A 480 -8.72 -3.88 -7.58
N SER A 481 -8.43 -4.33 -8.80
CA SER A 481 -9.39 -4.44 -9.90
C SER A 481 -10.28 -3.18 -9.95
N THR A 482 -9.64 -2.00 -9.92
CA THR A 482 -10.33 -0.72 -9.81
C THR A 482 -9.84 0.26 -10.88
N LEU A 483 -10.79 0.86 -11.59
CA LEU A 483 -10.62 1.99 -12.49
C LEU A 483 -10.86 3.28 -11.73
N TRP A 484 -9.89 4.18 -11.78
CA TRP A 484 -9.99 5.54 -11.24
C TRP A 484 -10.14 6.52 -12.39
N LEU A 485 -11.22 7.31 -12.40
CA LEU A 485 -11.51 8.26 -13.49
C LEU A 485 -11.62 9.69 -12.95
N ARG A 486 -11.03 10.63 -13.68
CA ARG A 486 -11.22 12.05 -13.40
C ARG A 486 -12.60 12.51 -13.89
N PRO A 487 -13.43 13.11 -13.01
CA PRO A 487 -14.79 13.51 -13.36
C PRO A 487 -14.84 14.68 -14.35
N ASP A 488 -13.76 15.45 -14.46
CA ASP A 488 -13.61 16.66 -15.26
C ASP A 488 -12.89 16.43 -16.61
N ALA A 489 -12.62 15.16 -16.97
CA ALA A 489 -12.02 14.83 -18.26
C ALA A 489 -13.05 15.00 -19.39
N GLU A 490 -12.70 15.76 -20.43
CA GLU A 490 -13.55 16.00 -21.62
C GLU A 490 -13.80 14.71 -22.44
N ASP A 491 -12.96 13.71 -22.23
CA ASP A 491 -12.88 12.42 -22.89
C ASP A 491 -13.16 11.24 -21.92
N LEU A 492 -14.03 11.46 -20.94
CA LEU A 492 -14.30 10.53 -19.84
C LEU A 492 -14.70 9.13 -20.32
N GLU A 493 -15.63 9.03 -21.27
CA GLU A 493 -16.13 7.77 -21.81
C GLU A 493 -15.01 7.02 -22.54
N PHE A 494 -14.26 7.70 -23.42
CA PHE A 494 -13.15 7.14 -24.17
C PHE A 494 -12.00 6.68 -23.24
N THR A 495 -11.64 7.51 -22.26
CA THR A 495 -10.71 7.15 -21.18
C THR A 495 -11.21 5.92 -20.42
N THR A 496 -12.52 5.81 -20.16
CA THR A 496 -13.07 4.64 -19.49
C THR A 496 -12.87 3.37 -20.32
N VAL A 497 -13.09 3.42 -21.64
CA VAL A 497 -12.86 2.28 -22.52
C VAL A 497 -11.37 1.90 -22.56
N HIS A 498 -10.47 2.88 -22.61
CA HIS A 498 -9.02 2.66 -22.54
C HIS A 498 -8.63 1.90 -21.26
N GLU A 499 -9.08 2.37 -20.11
CA GLU A 499 -8.76 1.73 -18.82
C GLU A 499 -9.42 0.35 -18.67
N LEU A 500 -10.60 0.15 -19.27
CA LEU A 500 -11.21 -1.17 -19.39
C LEU A 500 -10.38 -2.09 -20.29
N GLY A 501 -9.71 -1.56 -21.30
CA GLY A 501 -8.73 -2.27 -22.13
C GLY A 501 -7.60 -2.87 -21.28
N HIS A 502 -7.00 -2.08 -20.38
CA HIS A 502 -6.01 -2.61 -19.44
C HIS A 502 -6.58 -3.69 -18.50
N TRP A 503 -7.82 -3.53 -18.05
CA TRP A 503 -8.48 -4.56 -17.24
C TRP A 503 -8.69 -5.85 -18.02
N LEU A 504 -9.22 -5.79 -19.25
CA LEU A 504 -9.44 -6.95 -20.10
C LEU A 504 -8.15 -7.66 -20.46
N ASP A 505 -7.13 -6.90 -20.85
CA ASP A 505 -5.82 -7.41 -21.20
C ASP A 505 -5.15 -8.16 -20.03
N ASN A 506 -5.42 -7.72 -18.79
CA ASN A 506 -4.93 -8.42 -17.61
C ASN A 506 -5.81 -9.59 -17.14
N LYS A 507 -7.13 -9.38 -17.08
CA LYS A 507 -8.09 -10.28 -16.41
C LYS A 507 -8.76 -11.30 -17.32
N LEU A 508 -8.85 -11.01 -18.62
CA LEU A 508 -9.54 -11.86 -19.59
C LEU A 508 -8.57 -12.46 -20.61
N LEU A 509 -7.70 -11.62 -21.17
CA LEU A 509 -6.78 -12.05 -22.22
C LEU A 509 -5.42 -12.51 -21.66
N GLY A 510 -5.04 -12.00 -20.49
CA GLY A 510 -3.86 -12.38 -19.72
C GLY A 510 -4.12 -13.49 -18.69
N ASP A 511 -3.22 -13.60 -17.72
CA ASP A 511 -3.22 -14.65 -16.68
C ASP A 511 -3.18 -14.08 -15.25
N ASP A 512 -3.70 -12.86 -15.06
CA ASP A 512 -3.59 -12.03 -13.86
C ASP A 512 -2.17 -11.54 -13.51
N ALA A 513 -1.13 -12.31 -13.81
CA ALA A 513 0.27 -11.99 -13.55
C ALA A 513 0.90 -11.14 -14.66
N ARG A 514 0.52 -11.40 -15.91
CA ARG A 514 0.96 -10.69 -17.12
C ARG A 514 -0.24 -10.29 -17.96
N TYR A 515 -0.08 -9.20 -18.69
CA TYR A 515 -1.04 -8.78 -19.71
C TYR A 515 -0.93 -9.72 -20.91
N GLY A 516 -2.03 -9.98 -21.61
CA GLY A 516 -2.03 -10.75 -22.85
C GLY A 516 -1.09 -10.10 -23.90
N SER A 517 -1.15 -8.77 -24.00
CA SER A 517 -0.28 -7.97 -24.87
C SER A 517 1.21 -8.14 -24.61
N ASP A 518 1.60 -8.48 -23.37
CA ASP A 518 3.00 -8.69 -22.99
C ASP A 518 3.47 -10.13 -23.26
N ARG A 519 2.52 -11.08 -23.34
CA ARG A 519 2.82 -12.51 -23.46
C ARG A 519 3.04 -12.93 -24.91
N LEU A 520 2.31 -12.32 -25.84
CA LEU A 520 2.32 -12.64 -27.28
C LEU A 520 2.21 -14.14 -27.56
N ASP A 521 1.34 -14.82 -26.82
CA ASP A 521 1.28 -16.28 -26.75
C ASP A 521 0.38 -16.93 -27.81
N SER A 522 -0.19 -16.15 -28.73
CA SER A 522 -0.96 -16.64 -29.86
C SER A 522 -0.57 -15.98 -31.20
N PRO A 523 -0.87 -16.63 -32.34
CA PRO A 523 -0.69 -16.01 -33.66
C PRO A 523 -1.45 -14.69 -33.82
N ALA A 524 -2.66 -14.56 -33.27
CA ALA A 524 -3.39 -13.28 -33.28
C ALA A 524 -2.64 -12.18 -32.53
N TRP A 525 -2.10 -12.48 -31.34
CA TRP A 525 -1.26 -11.53 -30.61
C TRP A 525 0.00 -11.12 -31.38
N THR A 526 0.63 -12.08 -32.06
CA THR A 526 1.81 -11.81 -32.89
C THR A 526 1.46 -10.89 -34.07
N ARG A 527 0.33 -11.13 -34.75
CA ARG A 527 -0.18 -10.26 -35.82
C ARG A 527 -0.49 -8.87 -35.31
N TRP A 528 -1.18 -8.77 -34.17
CA TRP A 528 -1.51 -7.49 -33.55
C TRP A 528 -0.25 -6.67 -33.22
N ASN A 529 0.74 -7.29 -32.59
CA ASN A 529 1.98 -6.60 -32.24
C ASN A 529 2.75 -6.13 -33.49
N ALA A 530 2.75 -6.93 -34.56
CA ALA A 530 3.35 -6.55 -35.84
C ALA A 530 2.61 -5.36 -36.50
N ALA A 531 1.28 -5.37 -36.52
CA ALA A 531 0.47 -4.26 -37.06
C ALA A 531 0.69 -2.96 -36.28
N VAL A 532 0.71 -3.03 -34.95
CA VAL A 532 1.00 -1.87 -34.08
C VAL A 532 2.42 -1.35 -34.30
N ALA A 533 3.42 -2.23 -34.41
CA ALA A 533 4.81 -1.85 -34.68
C ALA A 533 4.97 -1.17 -36.05
N ALA A 534 4.20 -1.61 -37.05
CA ALA A 534 4.19 -1.07 -38.40
C ALA A 534 3.32 0.19 -38.57
N SER A 535 2.74 0.74 -37.51
CA SER A 535 1.87 1.91 -37.60
C SER A 535 2.61 3.25 -37.55
N ALA A 536 2.02 4.30 -38.10
CA ALA A 536 2.60 5.64 -38.13
C ALA A 536 2.84 6.23 -36.73
N PRO A 537 1.91 6.13 -35.75
CA PRO A 537 2.16 6.60 -34.38
C PRO A 537 3.35 5.90 -33.73
N THR A 538 3.47 4.58 -33.86
CA THR A 538 4.58 3.83 -33.25
C THR A 538 5.93 4.20 -33.89
N ARG A 539 5.99 4.29 -35.22
CA ARG A 539 7.21 4.75 -35.93
C ARG A 539 7.61 6.17 -35.53
N HIS A 540 6.65 7.05 -35.32
CA HIS A 540 6.91 8.40 -34.86
C HIS A 540 7.52 8.41 -33.46
N LEU A 541 6.92 7.67 -32.51
CA LEU A 541 7.44 7.55 -31.14
C LEU A 541 8.85 6.95 -31.11
N GLU A 542 9.12 5.93 -31.92
CA GLU A 542 10.45 5.33 -32.08
C GLU A 542 11.48 6.33 -32.61
N THR A 543 11.08 7.19 -33.56
CA THR A 543 11.91 8.27 -34.11
C THR A 543 12.27 9.29 -33.01
N VAL A 544 11.28 9.72 -32.22
CA VAL A 544 11.52 10.68 -31.11
C VAL A 544 12.35 10.04 -30.00
N ARG A 545 12.15 8.74 -29.70
CA ARG A 545 12.98 7.99 -28.73
C ARG A 545 14.47 8.04 -29.10
N GLY A 546 14.78 7.89 -30.39
CA GLY A 546 16.15 8.03 -30.91
C GLY A 546 16.74 9.43 -30.70
N MET A 547 15.92 10.48 -30.74
CA MET A 547 16.38 11.86 -30.49
C MET A 547 16.72 12.12 -29.01
N VAL A 548 15.99 11.47 -28.08
CA VAL A 548 16.31 11.50 -26.64
C VAL A 548 17.66 10.84 -26.37
N GLY A 549 17.90 9.66 -26.96
CA GLY A 549 19.18 8.95 -26.81
C GLY A 549 20.39 9.75 -27.31
N ASN A 550 20.17 10.67 -28.25
CA ASN A 550 21.18 11.57 -28.81
C ASN A 550 21.26 12.93 -28.08
N GLY A 551 20.56 13.11 -26.95
CA GLY A 551 20.58 14.34 -26.14
C GLY A 551 19.87 15.55 -26.76
N ARG A 552 19.10 15.35 -27.85
CA ARG A 552 18.36 16.43 -28.54
C ARG A 552 17.02 16.76 -27.87
N VAL A 553 16.55 15.90 -26.97
CA VAL A 553 15.24 15.97 -26.31
C VAL A 553 15.41 15.57 -24.84
N SER A 554 14.58 16.12 -23.93
CA SER A 554 14.71 15.91 -22.48
C SER A 554 14.52 14.44 -22.05
N ALA A 555 15.20 14.04 -20.98
CA ALA A 555 15.09 12.70 -20.39
C ALA A 555 13.67 12.40 -19.84
N GLU A 556 12.96 13.44 -19.40
CA GLU A 556 11.57 13.36 -18.95
C GLU A 556 10.62 12.93 -20.08
N LEU A 557 10.82 13.49 -21.28
CA LEU A 557 10.08 13.09 -22.49
C LEU A 557 10.45 11.66 -22.92
N GLY A 558 11.71 11.24 -22.74
CA GLY A 558 12.12 9.84 -22.92
C GLY A 558 11.32 8.86 -22.07
N THR A 559 11.12 9.15 -20.78
CA THR A 559 10.35 8.30 -19.86
C THR A 559 8.89 8.16 -20.31
N HIS A 560 8.30 9.24 -20.83
CA HIS A 560 6.93 9.23 -21.35
C HIS A 560 6.80 8.43 -22.65
N ILE A 561 7.78 8.53 -23.56
CA ILE A 561 7.83 7.74 -24.80
C ILE A 561 7.97 6.24 -24.50
N ASP A 562 8.84 5.88 -23.56
CA ASP A 562 9.02 4.50 -23.12
C ASP A 562 7.75 3.92 -22.46
N TYR A 563 6.94 4.76 -21.83
CA TYR A 563 5.62 4.37 -21.34
C TYR A 563 4.67 4.07 -22.50
N MET A 564 4.57 4.97 -23.48
CA MET A 564 3.66 4.84 -24.63
C MET A 564 3.97 3.66 -25.55
N LEU A 565 5.24 3.27 -25.65
CA LEU A 565 5.68 2.14 -26.46
C LEU A 565 5.46 0.77 -25.78
N ARG A 566 4.96 0.72 -24.54
CA ARG A 566 4.66 -0.55 -23.87
C ARG A 566 3.53 -1.29 -24.59
N PRO A 567 3.63 -2.61 -24.81
CA PRO A 567 2.55 -3.38 -25.43
C PRO A 567 1.18 -3.19 -24.76
N ARG A 568 1.15 -3.18 -23.42
CA ARG A 568 -0.08 -2.96 -22.63
C ARG A 568 -0.76 -1.61 -22.90
N GLU A 569 0.03 -0.58 -23.19
CA GLU A 569 -0.45 0.79 -23.43
C GLU A 569 -0.95 0.94 -24.85
N GLN A 570 -0.19 0.38 -25.80
CA GLN A 570 -0.61 0.27 -27.20
C GLN A 570 -1.90 -0.55 -27.32
N PHE A 571 -2.06 -1.63 -26.55
CA PHE A 571 -3.28 -2.42 -26.53
C PHE A 571 -4.48 -1.62 -26.01
N ALA A 572 -4.35 -0.93 -24.88
CA ALA A 572 -5.45 -0.16 -24.32
C ALA A 572 -5.92 0.97 -25.27
N ARG A 573 -4.98 1.66 -25.92
CA ARG A 573 -5.27 2.67 -26.96
C ARG A 573 -5.97 2.05 -28.17
N ALA A 574 -5.43 0.94 -28.68
CA ALA A 574 -6.01 0.25 -29.83
C ALA A 574 -7.42 -0.28 -29.51
N TYR A 575 -7.60 -0.85 -28.33
CA TYR A 575 -8.88 -1.34 -27.87
C TYR A 575 -9.93 -0.21 -27.76
N ALA A 576 -9.57 0.95 -27.23
CA ALA A 576 -10.48 2.09 -27.14
C ALA A 576 -10.95 2.59 -28.52
N GLN A 577 -10.02 2.75 -29.46
CA GLN A 577 -10.35 3.11 -30.84
C GLN A 577 -11.19 2.02 -31.52
N TRP A 578 -10.88 0.74 -31.31
CA TRP A 578 -11.64 -0.38 -31.87
C TRP A 578 -13.08 -0.44 -31.38
N VAL A 579 -13.33 -0.19 -30.09
CA VAL A 579 -14.70 -0.07 -29.56
C VAL A 579 -15.42 1.13 -30.19
N ALA A 580 -14.77 2.28 -30.27
CA ALA A 580 -15.36 3.50 -30.84
C ALA A 580 -15.76 3.31 -32.31
N THR A 581 -14.85 2.79 -33.15
CA THR A 581 -15.10 2.60 -34.58
C THR A 581 -16.10 1.49 -34.84
N ARG A 582 -16.08 0.39 -34.08
CA ARG A 582 -17.01 -0.74 -34.29
C ARG A 582 -18.43 -0.45 -33.82
N THR A 583 -18.58 0.36 -32.77
CA THR A 583 -19.92 0.77 -32.28
C THR A 583 -20.51 1.92 -33.08
N GLY A 584 -19.67 2.75 -33.71
CA GLY A 584 -20.11 3.98 -34.35
C GLY A 584 -20.67 4.99 -33.34
N ASP A 585 -20.35 4.85 -32.05
CA ASP A 585 -20.89 5.70 -31.00
C ASP A 585 -20.37 7.14 -31.15
N ALA A 586 -21.30 8.09 -31.33
CA ALA A 586 -20.97 9.48 -31.61
C ALA A 586 -20.14 10.14 -30.50
N THR A 587 -20.35 9.77 -29.24
CA THR A 587 -19.58 10.32 -28.11
C THR A 587 -18.15 9.79 -28.12
N LEU A 588 -17.97 8.48 -28.28
CA LEU A 588 -16.64 7.88 -28.34
C LEU A 588 -15.85 8.36 -29.57
N LEU A 589 -16.51 8.50 -30.73
CA LEU A 589 -15.87 9.03 -31.94
C LEU A 589 -15.50 10.51 -31.81
N ALA A 590 -16.35 11.34 -31.18
CA ALA A 590 -16.03 12.74 -30.92
C ALA A 590 -14.83 12.90 -29.97
N GLN A 591 -14.76 12.07 -28.92
CA GLN A 591 -13.64 12.06 -27.98
C GLN A 591 -12.35 11.50 -28.61
N LEU A 592 -12.45 10.48 -29.47
CA LEU A 592 -11.33 9.97 -30.27
C LEU A 592 -10.73 11.03 -31.19
N ALA A 593 -11.57 11.84 -31.85
CA ALA A 593 -11.12 12.86 -32.80
C ALA A 593 -10.19 13.91 -32.16
N VAL A 594 -10.36 14.19 -30.86
CA VAL A 594 -9.46 15.07 -30.08
C VAL A 594 -8.03 14.52 -30.05
N PHE A 595 -7.86 13.20 -30.10
CA PHE A 595 -6.56 12.51 -30.09
C PHE A 595 -5.96 12.23 -31.48
N GLN A 596 -6.73 12.44 -32.54
CA GLN A 596 -6.29 12.28 -33.93
C GLN A 596 -5.92 13.63 -34.61
N GLY A 597 -6.14 14.76 -33.93
CA GLY A 597 -5.96 16.11 -34.50
C GLY A 597 -4.53 16.47 -34.93
N ALA A 598 -4.44 17.20 -36.05
CA ALA A 598 -3.22 17.52 -36.81
C ALA A 598 -2.31 18.64 -36.22
N ASP A 599 -2.28 18.81 -34.90
CA ASP A 599 -1.46 19.85 -34.29
C ASP A 599 -0.06 19.32 -33.96
N ASN A 600 0.96 20.03 -34.44
CA ASN A 600 2.37 19.62 -34.61
C ASN A 600 3.16 19.43 -33.29
N SER A 601 2.47 19.21 -32.17
CA SER A 601 3.14 18.90 -30.91
C SER A 601 3.71 17.48 -31.00
N ILE A 602 4.99 17.33 -30.64
CA ILE A 602 5.77 16.06 -30.58
C ILE A 602 5.03 14.92 -29.83
N LEU A 603 3.96 15.24 -29.11
CA LEU A 603 3.22 14.34 -28.24
C LEU A 603 1.78 14.04 -28.67
N ARG A 604 1.15 14.73 -29.63
CA ARG A 604 -0.32 14.64 -29.80
C ARG A 604 -0.87 13.58 -30.75
N ALA A 605 -0.07 12.92 -31.57
CA ALA A 605 -0.53 11.79 -32.39
C ALA A 605 -0.64 10.49 -31.55
N TYR A 606 -1.61 10.45 -30.63
CA TYR A 606 -1.85 9.33 -29.70
C TYR A 606 -2.74 8.24 -30.28
N HIS A 607 -3.40 8.42 -31.41
CA HIS A 607 -4.29 7.41 -31.97
C HIS A 607 -4.10 7.32 -33.50
N TRP A 608 -4.52 6.19 -34.07
CA TRP A 608 -4.29 5.89 -35.48
C TRP A 608 -5.30 6.62 -36.34
N ALA A 609 -4.89 7.09 -37.52
CA ALA A 609 -5.85 7.43 -38.57
C ALA A 609 -6.58 6.16 -39.02
N ASP A 610 -7.79 6.28 -39.57
CA ASP A 610 -8.64 5.13 -39.90
C ASP A 610 -7.92 4.11 -40.80
N ASP A 611 -7.23 4.58 -41.85
CA ASP A 611 -6.47 3.72 -42.77
C ASP A 611 -5.31 2.96 -42.09
N ASP A 612 -4.64 3.59 -41.12
CA ASP A 612 -3.52 2.99 -40.37
C ASP A 612 -4.04 2.06 -39.25
N PHE A 613 -5.31 2.22 -38.86
CA PHE A 613 -5.94 1.43 -37.81
C PHE A 613 -6.56 0.13 -38.32
N GLU A 614 -6.92 0.03 -39.60
CA GLU A 614 -7.65 -1.12 -40.15
C GLU A 614 -6.97 -2.46 -39.85
N ALA A 615 -5.64 -2.55 -40.08
CA ALA A 615 -4.87 -3.75 -39.80
C ALA A 615 -4.80 -4.10 -38.30
N ILE A 616 -4.79 -3.09 -37.43
CA ILE A 616 -4.79 -3.28 -35.97
C ILE A 616 -6.17 -3.75 -35.50
N GLY A 617 -7.23 -3.15 -36.03
CA GLY A 617 -8.60 -3.54 -35.78
C GLY A 617 -8.88 -4.98 -36.19
N ALA A 618 -8.44 -5.39 -37.38
CA ALA A 618 -8.55 -6.78 -37.84
C ALA A 618 -7.79 -7.76 -36.93
N ALA A 619 -6.63 -7.37 -36.41
CA ALA A 619 -5.89 -8.21 -35.47
C ALA A 619 -6.57 -8.30 -34.09
N LEU A 620 -7.24 -7.24 -33.64
CA LEU A 620 -8.08 -7.29 -32.43
C LEU A 620 -9.27 -8.25 -32.61
N ASP A 621 -9.91 -8.24 -33.79
CA ASP A 621 -10.96 -9.21 -34.12
C ASP A 621 -10.47 -10.65 -33.96
N ASP A 622 -9.27 -10.94 -34.44
CA ASP A 622 -8.67 -12.26 -34.29
C ASP A 622 -8.44 -12.63 -32.82
N ILE A 623 -7.94 -11.71 -31.99
CA ILE A 623 -7.71 -11.94 -30.55
C ILE A 623 -9.02 -12.30 -29.84
N PHE A 624 -10.10 -11.55 -30.09
CA PHE A 624 -11.40 -11.82 -29.46
C PHE A 624 -12.10 -13.05 -30.07
N ARG A 625 -11.90 -13.33 -31.36
CA ARG A 625 -12.45 -14.51 -32.05
C ARG A 625 -11.79 -15.81 -31.58
N GLU A 626 -10.47 -15.83 -31.42
CA GLU A 626 -9.71 -16.98 -30.87
C GLU A 626 -10.21 -17.40 -29.48
N ARG A 627 -10.75 -16.45 -28.71
CA ARG A 627 -11.29 -16.69 -27.36
C ARG A 627 -12.80 -16.93 -27.35
N GLY A 628 -13.49 -16.92 -28.50
CA GLY A 628 -14.95 -17.06 -28.59
C GLY A 628 -15.71 -15.91 -27.92
N LEU A 629 -15.12 -14.71 -27.89
CA LEU A 629 -15.68 -13.55 -27.18
C LEU A 629 -16.32 -12.53 -28.13
N LEU A 630 -15.89 -12.50 -29.39
CA LEU A 630 -16.38 -11.55 -30.39
C LEU A 630 -17.88 -11.76 -30.68
N LYS A 631 -18.62 -10.66 -30.84
CA LYS A 631 -20.05 -10.67 -31.16
C LYS A 631 -20.33 -10.45 -32.63
#